data_AF-A0A5C7FTP4-F1
#
_entry.id   AF-A0A5C7FTP4-F1
#
_cell.length_a   1.000
_cell.length_b   1.000
_cell.length_c   1.000
_cell.angle_alpha   90.00
_cell.angle_beta   90.00
_cell.angle_gamma   90.00
#
_symmetry.space_group_name_H-M   'P 1'
#
loop_
_entity.id
_entity.type
_entity.pdbx_description
1 polymer ?
#
loop_
_entity_poly.entity_id
_entity_poly.type
_entity_poly.pdbx_seq_one_letter_code
_entity_poly.pdbx_strand_id
1 'polypeptide(L)'
;MKPRYLLLLALLACGFSACTTDYTTNTSHISPLPEGELMNAASFAELASGLEELGLFDATAMADEPLAVEDLRIYLHENELTADFLSDSGNEETDLTLEEIMALRPARNWSSSVTLSYSKEGAERLQRWLTDNFTGSTHIDLRFIVSANKQEIIVRGIEPSAADFEQFPEVPLFNF
;
A
#
# COMPACT_ATOMS: atom_id res chain seq x y z
N MET A 1 -9.22 27.38 -6.47
CA MET A 1 -9.11 26.55 -5.25
C MET A 1 -10.47 25.92 -5.00
N LYS A 2 -10.63 24.63 -5.29
CA LYS A 2 -11.92 23.91 -5.30
C LYS A 2 -12.13 23.20 -3.95
N PRO A 3 -13.36 23.16 -3.40
CA PRO A 3 -13.68 22.68 -2.05
C PRO A 3 -13.76 21.14 -1.92
N ARG A 4 -13.07 20.40 -2.78
CA ARG A 4 -13.14 18.92 -2.80
C ARG A 4 -12.29 18.27 -1.71
N TYR A 5 -11.31 18.98 -1.18
CA TYR A 5 -10.40 18.48 -0.12
C TYR A 5 -11.03 18.40 1.28
N LEU A 6 -12.22 19.00 1.49
CA LEU A 6 -12.89 18.98 2.80
C LEU A 6 -13.75 17.73 3.04
N LEU A 7 -14.14 17.01 1.98
CA LEU A 7 -14.98 15.81 2.11
C LEU A 7 -14.16 14.56 2.51
N LEU A 8 -12.89 14.49 2.10
CA LEU A 8 -11.95 13.44 2.51
C LEU A 8 -11.63 13.48 4.02
N LEU A 9 -11.61 14.69 4.60
CA LEU A 9 -11.33 14.90 6.03
C LEU A 9 -12.48 14.51 6.96
N ALA A 10 -13.71 14.40 6.44
CA ALA A 10 -14.89 14.07 7.24
C ALA A 10 -15.11 12.55 7.42
N LEU A 11 -14.54 11.71 6.55
CA LEU A 11 -14.71 10.25 6.63
C LEU A 11 -13.71 9.58 7.59
N LEU A 12 -12.55 10.20 7.83
CA LEU A 12 -11.56 9.72 8.82
C LEU A 12 -11.98 9.95 10.29
N ALA A 13 -12.98 10.80 10.55
CA ALA A 13 -13.37 11.18 11.91
C ALA A 13 -14.42 10.25 12.55
N CYS A 14 -15.03 9.31 11.82
CA CYS A 14 -16.12 8.48 12.35
C CYS A 14 -15.67 7.15 12.99
N GLY A 15 -14.37 6.82 12.99
CA GLY A 15 -13.82 5.63 13.66
C GLY A 15 -13.26 5.87 15.07
N PHE A 16 -13.01 7.13 15.45
CA PHE A 16 -12.33 7.45 16.71
C PHE A 16 -13.29 7.77 17.83
N SER A 17 -13.79 6.75 18.54
CA SER A 17 -14.36 6.93 19.88
C SER A 17 -14.38 5.61 20.67
N ALA A 18 -13.26 5.29 21.34
CA ALA A 18 -13.20 4.92 22.77
C ALA A 18 -11.94 4.09 23.09
N CYS A 19 -10.90 4.71 23.65
CA CYS A 19 -10.18 4.24 24.83
C CYS A 19 -9.02 5.21 25.11
N THR A 20 -9.28 6.20 25.95
CA THR A 20 -8.24 6.98 26.62
C THR A 20 -7.56 6.06 27.64
N THR A 21 -6.26 5.85 27.56
CA THR A 21 -5.49 5.36 28.72
C THR A 21 -4.05 5.85 28.68
N ASP A 22 -3.52 6.02 29.88
CA ASP A 22 -2.43 6.91 30.27
C ASP A 22 -1.07 6.62 29.65
N TYR A 23 -0.35 7.71 29.40
CA TYR A 23 1.08 7.75 29.13
C TYR A 23 1.88 7.12 30.28
N THR A 24 2.46 5.94 30.04
CA THR A 24 3.66 5.50 30.76
C THR A 24 4.73 5.01 29.80
N THR A 25 5.97 5.25 30.21
CA THR A 25 7.21 5.32 29.43
C THR A 25 7.76 3.95 29.07
N ASN A 26 8.52 3.89 27.97
CA ASN A 26 9.53 2.89 27.63
C ASN A 26 9.10 1.42 27.52
N THR A 27 8.94 1.00 26.28
CA THR A 27 9.69 -0.11 25.68
C THR A 27 9.51 0.04 24.17
N SER A 28 10.56 -0.07 23.36
CA SER A 28 10.39 -0.40 21.94
C SER A 28 9.85 -1.83 21.92
N HIS A 29 8.54 -1.95 22.18
CA HIS A 29 7.82 -3.14 21.86
C HIS A 29 7.93 -3.23 20.35
N ILE A 30 8.66 -4.24 19.88
CA ILE A 30 8.36 -4.86 18.60
C ILE A 30 6.86 -5.10 18.69
N SER A 31 6.04 -4.25 18.07
CA SER A 31 4.62 -4.49 18.00
C SER A 31 4.50 -5.90 17.44
N PRO A 32 3.90 -6.85 18.18
CA PRO A 32 3.73 -8.18 17.64
C PRO A 32 3.04 -8.00 16.30
N LEU A 33 3.65 -8.56 15.26
CA LEU A 33 3.03 -8.67 13.94
C LEU A 33 1.57 -9.07 14.19
N PRO A 34 0.58 -8.25 13.80
CA PRO A 34 -0.81 -8.61 14.02
C PRO A 34 -0.99 -10.02 13.47
N GLU A 35 -1.68 -10.89 14.21
CA GLU A 35 -2.01 -12.24 13.72
C GLU A 35 -2.96 -12.06 12.53
N GLY A 36 -2.37 -11.86 11.35
CA GLY A 36 -3.10 -11.52 10.14
C GLY A 36 -4.06 -12.65 9.79
N GLU A 37 -5.32 -12.30 9.56
CA GLU A 37 -6.30 -13.27 9.07
C GLU A 37 -5.97 -13.65 7.62
N LEU A 38 -6.41 -14.85 7.20
CA LEU A 38 -6.13 -15.33 5.85
C LEU A 38 -6.89 -14.49 4.81
N MET A 39 -6.13 -13.86 3.90
CA MET A 39 -6.71 -13.14 2.78
C MET A 39 -7.27 -14.07 1.72
N ASN A 40 -8.32 -13.61 1.02
CA ASN A 40 -9.03 -14.36 0.01
C ASN A 40 -9.49 -13.45 -1.15
N ALA A 41 -10.18 -14.03 -2.12
CA ALA A 41 -10.67 -13.31 -3.30
C ALA A 41 -11.55 -12.09 -2.97
N ALA A 42 -12.30 -12.12 -1.86
CA ALA A 42 -13.15 -11.01 -1.44
C ALA A 42 -12.32 -9.84 -0.86
N SER A 43 -11.33 -10.13 0.00
CA SER A 43 -10.44 -9.09 0.52
C SER A 43 -9.60 -8.45 -0.61
N PHE A 44 -9.21 -9.21 -1.63
CA PHE A 44 -8.55 -8.66 -2.81
C PHE A 44 -9.47 -7.85 -3.72
N ALA A 45 -10.76 -8.19 -3.76
CA ALA A 45 -11.76 -7.37 -4.45
C ALA A 45 -11.89 -6.00 -3.77
N GLU A 46 -11.93 -5.98 -2.44
CA GLU A 46 -11.96 -4.76 -1.63
C GLU A 46 -10.72 -3.90 -1.87
N LEU A 47 -9.51 -4.48 -1.84
CA LEU A 47 -8.28 -3.76 -2.17
C LEU A 47 -8.33 -3.10 -3.55
N ALA A 48 -8.70 -3.88 -4.57
CA ALA A 48 -8.75 -3.38 -5.95
C ALA A 48 -9.79 -2.26 -6.10
N SER A 49 -10.95 -2.39 -5.45
CA SER A 49 -12.00 -1.36 -5.42
C SER A 49 -11.52 -0.10 -4.71
N GLY A 50 -10.86 -0.22 -3.55
CA GLY A 50 -10.31 0.92 -2.83
C GLY A 50 -9.27 1.68 -3.65
N LEU A 51 -8.38 0.98 -4.35
CA LEU A 51 -7.40 1.59 -5.26
C LEU A 51 -8.07 2.25 -6.48
N GLU A 52 -9.15 1.67 -7.01
CA GLU A 52 -9.97 2.29 -8.06
C GLU A 52 -10.61 3.60 -7.56
N GLU A 53 -11.17 3.61 -6.36
CA GLU A 53 -11.78 4.78 -5.73
C GLU A 53 -10.77 5.90 -5.43
N LEU A 54 -9.54 5.54 -5.08
CA LEU A 54 -8.41 6.46 -4.92
C LEU A 54 -7.89 7.00 -6.26
N GLY A 55 -8.39 6.49 -7.39
CA GLY A 55 -8.03 6.97 -8.73
C GLY A 55 -6.79 6.32 -9.33
N LEU A 56 -6.26 5.24 -8.71
CA LEU A 56 -5.08 4.54 -9.25
C LEU A 56 -5.32 3.98 -10.65
N PHE A 57 -6.57 3.69 -11.00
CA PHE A 57 -6.98 3.14 -12.29
C PHE A 57 -7.70 4.15 -13.20
N ASP A 58 -7.54 5.45 -12.94
CA ASP A 58 -8.03 6.53 -13.80
C ASP A 58 -6.85 7.22 -14.50
N ALA A 59 -6.74 7.04 -15.81
CA ALA A 59 -5.70 7.66 -16.63
C ALA A 59 -5.66 9.19 -16.52
N THR A 60 -6.80 9.84 -16.26
CA THR A 60 -6.88 11.29 -16.07
C THR A 60 -6.30 11.69 -14.72
N ALA A 61 -6.60 10.94 -13.65
CA ALA A 61 -6.05 11.20 -12.33
C ALA A 61 -4.53 10.99 -12.31
N MET A 62 -4.06 9.94 -13.00
CA MET A 62 -2.64 9.56 -13.04
C MET A 62 -1.79 10.35 -14.06
N ALA A 63 -2.40 11.17 -14.92
CA ALA A 63 -1.69 11.89 -15.98
C ALA A 63 -0.63 12.86 -15.42
N ASP A 64 -0.92 13.51 -14.30
CA ASP A 64 -0.08 14.55 -13.70
C ASP A 64 0.74 14.04 -12.50
N GLU A 65 0.49 12.81 -12.02
CA GLU A 65 1.22 12.22 -10.90
C GLU A 65 2.72 12.04 -11.23
N PRO A 66 3.63 12.30 -10.28
CA PRO A 66 5.06 12.13 -10.49
C PRO A 66 5.41 10.64 -10.64
N LEU A 67 6.65 10.38 -11.06
CA LEU A 67 7.23 9.05 -10.91
C LEU A 67 7.22 8.69 -9.43
N ALA A 68 6.81 7.47 -9.13
CA ALA A 68 6.71 7.01 -7.75
C ALA A 68 6.99 5.51 -7.67
N VAL A 69 7.64 5.13 -6.57
CA VAL A 69 7.76 3.75 -6.13
C VAL A 69 7.29 3.67 -4.70
N GLU A 70 6.19 2.96 -4.47
CA GLU A 70 5.62 2.83 -3.13
C GLU A 70 5.60 1.37 -2.70
N ASP A 71 6.09 1.11 -1.49
CA ASP A 71 6.04 -0.20 -0.86
C ASP A 71 4.94 -0.21 0.20
N LEU A 72 4.01 -1.15 0.08
CA LEU A 72 2.86 -1.31 0.97
C LEU A 72 2.83 -2.73 1.53
N ARG A 73 2.48 -2.89 2.81
CA ARG A 73 2.12 -4.18 3.41
C ARG A 73 0.62 -4.23 3.61
N ILE A 74 -0.01 -5.25 3.04
CA ILE A 74 -1.43 -5.52 3.12
C ILE A 74 -1.67 -6.72 4.03
N TYR A 75 -2.63 -6.60 4.95
CA TYR A 75 -3.05 -7.67 5.84
C TYR A 75 -4.48 -7.44 6.33
N LEU A 76 -5.09 -8.47 6.91
CA LEU A 76 -6.39 -8.35 7.58
C LEU A 76 -6.17 -8.22 9.08
N HIS A 77 -6.76 -7.18 9.68
CA HIS A 77 -6.81 -6.98 11.12
C HIS A 77 -8.27 -6.83 11.54
N GLU A 78 -8.76 -7.70 12.42
CA GLU A 78 -10.15 -7.70 12.86
C GLU A 78 -11.17 -7.75 11.70
N ASN A 79 -10.87 -8.54 10.65
CA ASN A 79 -11.60 -8.62 9.37
C ASN A 79 -11.60 -7.33 8.50
N GLU A 80 -10.83 -6.32 8.83
CA GLU A 80 -10.64 -5.13 7.99
C GLU A 80 -9.31 -5.16 7.24
N LEU A 81 -9.35 -4.79 5.97
CA LEU A 81 -8.16 -4.69 5.14
C LEU A 81 -7.32 -3.48 5.56
N THR A 82 -6.12 -3.75 6.03
CA THR A 82 -5.16 -2.72 6.46
C THR A 82 -4.00 -2.64 5.47
N ALA A 83 -3.49 -1.43 5.27
CA ALA A 83 -2.35 -1.14 4.42
C ALA A 83 -1.34 -0.25 5.16
N ASP A 84 -0.15 -0.78 5.42
CA ASP A 84 0.96 -0.04 6.03
C ASP A 84 1.97 0.37 4.96
N PHE A 85 2.39 1.63 4.99
CA PHE A 85 3.51 2.10 4.17
C PHE A 85 4.82 1.54 4.73
N LEU A 86 5.60 0.92 3.85
CA LEU A 86 6.90 0.32 4.18
C LEU A 86 8.06 1.24 3.82
N SER A 87 7.81 2.26 2.99
CA SER A 87 8.76 3.35 2.70
C SER A 87 8.28 4.64 3.32
N ASP A 88 9.20 5.42 3.89
CA ASP A 88 8.97 6.85 4.11
C ASP A 88 9.07 7.51 2.73
N SER A 89 7.93 7.67 2.06
CA SER A 89 7.81 8.41 0.81
C SER A 89 7.98 9.91 1.12
N GLY A 90 9.18 10.29 1.53
CA GLY A 90 9.52 11.65 1.88
C GLY A 90 9.45 12.56 0.65
N ASN A 91 9.15 13.84 0.89
CA ASN A 91 9.08 14.92 -0.12
C ASN A 91 10.38 15.15 -0.94
N GLU A 92 11.40 14.30 -0.79
CA GLU A 92 12.74 14.41 -1.37
C GLU A 92 12.90 13.75 -2.76
N GLU A 93 11.87 13.06 -3.25
CA GLU A 93 11.95 12.27 -4.51
C GLU A 93 11.52 13.04 -5.77
N THR A 94 11.20 14.33 -5.64
CA THR A 94 10.57 15.13 -6.72
C THR A 94 11.46 15.39 -7.94
N ASP A 95 12.78 15.20 -7.83
CA ASP A 95 13.76 15.38 -8.91
C ASP A 95 14.53 14.11 -9.28
N LEU A 96 14.17 12.95 -8.70
CA LEU A 96 14.86 11.69 -8.94
C LEU A 96 14.32 10.96 -10.17
N THR A 97 15.21 10.31 -10.91
CA THR A 97 14.82 9.34 -11.93
C THR A 97 14.24 8.09 -11.30
N LEU A 98 13.45 7.32 -12.06
CA LEU A 98 12.89 6.06 -11.56
C LEU A 98 13.98 5.08 -11.07
N GLU A 99 15.15 5.06 -11.71
CA GLU A 99 16.28 4.23 -11.28
C GLU A 99 16.83 4.66 -9.92
N GLU A 100 16.95 5.97 -9.68
CA GLU A 100 17.38 6.53 -8.41
C GLU A 100 16.36 6.24 -7.30
N ILE A 101 15.06 6.43 -7.57
CA ILE A 101 13.99 6.08 -6.62
C ILE A 101 14.05 4.59 -6.28
N MET A 102 14.16 3.72 -7.29
CA MET A 102 14.27 2.27 -7.10
C MET A 102 15.50 1.87 -6.29
N ALA A 103 16.62 2.60 -6.40
CA ALA A 103 17.83 2.36 -5.63
C ALA A 103 17.71 2.73 -4.15
N LEU A 104 16.77 3.62 -3.79
CA LEU A 104 16.46 3.98 -2.40
C LEU A 104 15.59 2.93 -1.71
N ARG A 105 14.99 2.00 -2.45
CA ARG A 105 14.10 0.98 -1.89
C ARG A 105 14.85 -0.32 -1.60
N PRO A 106 14.49 -1.06 -0.54
CA PRO A 106 15.12 -2.35 -0.25
C PRO A 106 15.04 -3.31 -1.44
N ALA A 107 16.17 -3.94 -1.75
CA ALA A 107 16.24 -4.98 -2.77
C ALA A 107 15.60 -6.27 -2.23
N ARG A 108 14.50 -6.70 -2.85
CA ARG A 108 13.75 -7.89 -2.43
C ARG A 108 13.57 -8.87 -3.59
N ASN A 109 13.45 -10.14 -3.23
CA ASN A 109 13.17 -11.22 -4.18
C ASN A 109 11.66 -11.29 -4.47
N TRP A 110 11.12 -10.25 -5.09
CA TRP A 110 9.72 -10.19 -5.50
C TRP A 110 9.32 -11.46 -6.26
N SER A 111 8.37 -12.22 -5.72
CA SER A 111 8.04 -13.56 -6.21
C SER A 111 7.17 -13.52 -7.46
N SER A 112 6.37 -12.45 -7.61
CA SER A 112 5.44 -12.28 -8.73
C SER A 112 5.32 -10.81 -9.12
N SER A 113 4.89 -10.55 -10.36
CA SER A 113 4.65 -9.21 -10.87
C SER A 113 3.54 -9.17 -11.89
N VAL A 114 2.83 -8.05 -11.96
CA VAL A 114 1.80 -7.77 -12.95
C VAL A 114 1.93 -6.33 -13.48
N THR A 115 1.70 -6.17 -14.77
CA THR A 115 1.56 -4.84 -15.41
C THR A 115 0.09 -4.54 -15.59
N LEU A 116 -0.34 -3.34 -15.18
CA LEU A 116 -1.73 -2.91 -15.18
C LEU A 116 -1.86 -1.61 -15.97
N SER A 117 -2.93 -1.48 -16.73
CA SER A 117 -3.33 -0.22 -17.36
C SER A 117 -4.05 0.68 -16.36
N TYR A 118 -4.04 1.99 -16.60
CA TYR A 118 -4.89 2.96 -15.90
C TYR A 118 -6.35 2.89 -16.40
N SER A 119 -6.98 1.74 -16.19
CA SER A 119 -8.36 1.48 -16.58
C SER A 119 -9.01 0.48 -15.64
N LYS A 120 -10.34 0.34 -15.74
CA LYS A 120 -11.11 -0.64 -14.98
C LYS A 120 -10.61 -2.08 -15.19
N GLU A 121 -10.21 -2.43 -16.40
CA GLU A 121 -9.61 -3.74 -16.69
C GLU A 121 -8.29 -3.96 -15.92
N GLY A 122 -7.57 -2.87 -15.60
CA GLY A 122 -6.42 -2.87 -14.72
C GLY A 122 -6.78 -3.29 -13.29
N ALA A 123 -7.85 -2.74 -12.72
CA ALA A 123 -8.35 -3.11 -11.40
C ALA A 123 -8.77 -4.60 -11.34
N GLU A 124 -9.54 -5.07 -12.33
CA GLU A 124 -9.95 -6.47 -12.42
C GLU A 124 -8.74 -7.41 -12.60
N ARG A 125 -7.73 -6.97 -13.35
CA ARG A 125 -6.47 -7.71 -13.54
C ARG A 125 -5.67 -7.78 -12.24
N LEU A 126 -5.60 -6.70 -11.46
CA LEU A 126 -4.97 -6.70 -10.15
C LEU A 126 -5.64 -7.69 -9.21
N GLN A 127 -6.98 -7.62 -9.09
CA GLN A 127 -7.75 -8.52 -8.23
C GLN A 127 -7.49 -9.99 -8.57
N ARG A 128 -7.56 -10.33 -9.87
CA ARG A 128 -7.31 -11.70 -10.33
C ARG A 128 -5.89 -12.15 -10.01
N TRP A 129 -4.91 -11.31 -10.31
CA TRP A 129 -3.51 -11.62 -10.01
C TRP A 129 -3.27 -11.82 -8.51
N LEU A 130 -3.84 -10.96 -7.64
CA LEU A 130 -3.74 -11.12 -6.18
C LEU A 130 -4.36 -12.45 -5.73
N THR A 131 -5.55 -12.76 -6.23
CA THR A 131 -6.26 -14.01 -5.92
C THR A 131 -5.45 -15.24 -6.31
N ASP A 132 -4.89 -15.24 -7.53
CA ASP A 132 -4.15 -16.38 -8.06
C ASP A 132 -2.81 -16.62 -7.34
N ASN A 133 -2.19 -15.58 -6.78
CA ASN A 133 -0.83 -15.67 -6.22
C ASN A 133 -0.80 -15.67 -4.68
N PHE A 134 -1.78 -15.09 -3.99
CA PHE A 134 -1.68 -14.80 -2.55
C PHE A 134 -2.94 -15.17 -1.74
N THR A 135 -3.89 -15.89 -2.32
CA THR A 135 -4.99 -16.45 -1.52
C THR A 135 -4.43 -17.38 -0.45
N GLY A 136 -4.82 -17.16 0.80
CA GLY A 136 -4.31 -17.91 1.96
C GLY A 136 -3.04 -17.31 2.57
N SER A 137 -2.53 -16.19 2.06
CA SER A 137 -1.47 -15.44 2.75
C SER A 137 -2.06 -14.60 3.88
N THR A 138 -1.32 -14.46 4.99
CA THR A 138 -1.70 -13.59 6.13
C THR A 138 -1.24 -12.14 5.92
N HIS A 139 -0.17 -11.96 5.14
CA HIS A 139 0.41 -10.67 4.77
C HIS A 139 0.88 -10.73 3.33
N ILE A 140 0.82 -9.60 2.64
CA ILE A 140 1.39 -9.43 1.30
C ILE A 140 2.11 -8.09 1.28
N ASP A 141 3.34 -8.08 0.82
CA ASP A 141 4.01 -6.84 0.50
C ASP A 141 3.88 -6.58 -0.99
N LEU A 142 3.54 -5.36 -1.36
CA LEU A 142 3.34 -4.88 -2.72
C LEU A 142 4.28 -3.72 -2.99
N ARG A 143 4.92 -3.70 -4.16
CA ARG A 143 5.61 -2.54 -4.71
C ARG A 143 4.86 -2.02 -5.92
N PHE A 144 4.39 -0.79 -5.84
CA PHE A 144 3.76 -0.07 -6.93
C PHE A 144 4.81 0.78 -7.62
N ILE A 145 4.96 0.64 -8.94
CA ILE A 145 5.94 1.36 -9.75
C ILE A 145 5.20 2.13 -10.84
N VAL A 146 5.09 3.45 -10.64
CA VAL A 146 4.50 4.38 -11.62
C VAL A 146 5.60 4.79 -12.59
N SER A 147 5.47 4.36 -13.85
CA SER A 147 6.54 4.53 -14.85
C SER A 147 6.41 5.82 -15.67
N ALA A 148 7.51 6.24 -16.30
CA ALA A 148 7.61 7.52 -17.00
C ALA A 148 6.71 7.66 -18.22
N ASN A 149 6.26 6.55 -18.80
CA ASN A 149 5.31 6.58 -19.91
C ASN A 149 3.88 6.91 -19.47
N LYS A 150 3.59 6.84 -18.16
CA LYS A 150 2.28 7.06 -17.52
C LYS A 150 1.12 6.35 -18.21
N GLN A 151 1.39 5.21 -18.85
CA GLN A 151 0.35 4.37 -19.46
C GLN A 151 0.05 3.14 -18.62
N GLU A 152 1.04 2.70 -17.85
CA GLU A 152 0.97 1.46 -17.08
C GLU A 152 1.66 1.62 -15.73
N ILE A 153 1.12 0.90 -14.75
CA ILE A 153 1.72 0.67 -13.45
C ILE A 153 2.20 -0.78 -13.36
N ILE A 154 3.41 -0.97 -12.84
CA ILE A 154 3.93 -2.31 -12.54
C ILE A 154 3.75 -2.54 -11.05
N VAL A 155 3.07 -3.63 -10.70
CA VAL A 155 2.92 -4.08 -9.32
C VAL A 155 3.76 -5.34 -9.13
N ARG A 156 4.58 -5.36 -8.10
CA ARG A 156 5.32 -6.56 -7.66
C ARG A 156 4.76 -6.99 -6.32
N GLY A 157 4.73 -8.30 -6.06
CA GLY A 157 4.20 -8.86 -4.82
C GLY A 157 5.06 -9.98 -4.27
N ILE A 158 4.99 -10.14 -2.96
CA ILE A 158 5.60 -11.23 -2.21
C ILE A 158 4.79 -11.50 -0.94
N GLU A 159 4.67 -12.76 -0.54
CA GLU A 159 4.32 -13.12 0.83
C GLU A 159 5.60 -13.03 1.68
N PRO A 160 5.71 -12.05 2.60
CA PRO A 160 6.95 -11.77 3.29
C PRO A 160 7.40 -12.94 4.17
N SER A 161 8.68 -13.29 4.09
CA SER A 161 9.33 -14.18 5.05
C SER A 161 9.72 -13.45 6.33
N ALA A 162 10.09 -14.17 7.39
CA ALA A 162 10.61 -13.56 8.63
C ALA A 162 11.76 -12.55 8.36
N ALA A 163 12.66 -12.87 7.42
CA ALA A 163 13.77 -12.00 7.05
C ALA A 163 13.33 -10.75 6.27
N ASP A 164 12.18 -10.79 5.60
CA ASP A 164 11.63 -9.62 4.92
C ASP A 164 11.02 -8.62 5.92
N PHE A 165 10.43 -9.11 7.01
CA PHE A 165 9.89 -8.26 8.07
C PHE A 165 10.97 -7.41 8.73
N GLU A 166 12.18 -7.96 8.88
CA GLU A 166 13.33 -7.25 9.47
C GLU A 166 13.93 -6.16 8.57
N GLN A 167 13.62 -6.16 7.27
CA GLN A 167 14.20 -5.23 6.29
C GLN A 167 13.51 -3.87 6.22
N PHE A 168 12.34 -3.71 6.85
CA PHE A 168 11.64 -2.45 6.92
C PHE A 168 11.68 -1.94 8.36
N PRO A 169 12.45 -0.87 8.65
CA PRO A 169 12.35 -0.20 9.93
C PRO A 169 10.93 0.36 10.08
N GLU A 170 10.42 0.40 11.31
CA GLU A 170 9.12 1.00 11.62
C GLU A 170 9.02 2.38 10.95
N VAL A 171 8.14 2.52 9.96
CA VAL A 171 7.70 3.84 9.51
C VAL A 171 6.75 4.31 10.61
N PRO A 172 7.04 5.39 11.33
CA PRO A 172 6.09 5.92 12.29
C PRO A 172 4.82 6.25 11.51
N LEU A 173 3.77 5.45 11.70
CA LEU A 173 2.46 5.78 11.18
C LEU A 173 2.17 7.19 11.70
N PHE A 174 1.93 8.14 10.79
CA PHE A 174 1.50 9.48 11.19
C PHE A 174 0.23 9.30 12.04
N ASN A 175 0.38 9.42 13.36
CA ASN A 175 -0.75 9.63 14.25
C ASN A 175 -1.29 11.02 13.95
N PHE A 176 -2.33 11.09 13.11
CA PHE A 176 -3.16 12.28 12.97
C PHE A 176 -4.11 12.41 14.16
#